data_AF-A0A9P5TG25-F1
#
_entry.id   AF-A0A9P5TG25-F1
#
_cell.length_a   1.000
_cell.length_b   1.000
_cell.length_c   1.000
_cell.angle_alpha   90.00
_cell.angle_beta   90.00
_cell.angle_gamma   90.00
#
_symmetry.space_group_name_H-M   'P 1'
#
loop_
_entity.id
_entity.type
_entity.pdbx_description
1 polymer ?
#
loop_
_entity_poly.entity_id
_entity_poly.type
_entity_poly.pdbx_seq_one_letter_code
_entity_poly.pdbx_strand_id
1 'polypeptide(L)' 'GLTIIFAIGLFHVHGHKEECFYCFATTYIPGVGIIDGEILKTLWAVLNETSRSTHGATMAH' A
#
# COMPACT_ATOMS: atom_id res chain seq x y z
N GLY A 1 26.51 16.52 3.77
CA GLY A 1 25.80 16.09 2.56
C GLY A 1 24.34 15.83 2.91
N LEU A 2 23.42 16.00 1.97
CA LEU A 2 22.00 15.68 2.15
C LEU A 2 21.79 14.17 1.95
N THR A 3 21.08 13.51 2.87
CA THR A 3 20.67 12.12 2.74
C THR A 3 19.23 12.05 2.24
N ILE A 4 19.00 11.35 1.14
CA ILE A 4 17.66 11.12 0.57
C ILE A 4 17.29 9.66 0.82
N ILE A 5 16.10 9.43 1.38
CA ILE A 5 15.54 8.10 1.61
C ILE A 5 14.32 7.95 0.69
N PHE A 6 14.30 6.89 -0.10
CA PHE A 6 13.14 6.54 -0.93
C PHE A 6 12.18 5.66 -0.13
N ALA A 7 10.89 5.90 -0.26
CA ALA A 7 9.86 5.17 0.46
C ALA A 7 8.65 4.88 -0.44
N ILE A 8 8.00 3.75 -0.21
CA ILE A 8 6.73 3.39 -0.85
C ILE A 8 5.66 3.33 0.24
N GLY A 9 4.50 3.93 -0.02
CA GLY A 9 3.37 3.93 0.89
C GLY A 9 2.95 2.50 1.24
N LEU A 10 2.59 2.26 2.51
CA LEU A 10 2.38 0.91 3.03
C LEU A 10 1.29 0.14 2.26
N PHE A 11 0.20 0.80 1.86
CA PHE A 11 -0.84 0.16 1.03
C PHE A 11 -0.32 -0.30 -0.34
N HIS A 12 0.59 0.47 -0.95
CA HIS A 12 1.13 0.16 -2.27
C HIS A 12 2.25 -0.89 -2.20
N VAL A 13 3.14 -0.84 -1.20
CA VAL A 13 4.30 -1.75 -1.11
C VAL A 13 3.87 -3.21 -0.93
N HIS A 14 2.75 -3.46 -0.24
CA HIS A 14 2.19 -4.80 -0.08
C HIS A 14 1.63 -5.39 -1.39
N GLY A 15 1.24 -4.56 -2.35
CA GLY A 15 0.84 -4.98 -3.69
C GLY A 15 1.96 -4.93 -4.72
N HIS A 16 3.20 -4.63 -4.28
CA HIS A 16 4.36 -4.52 -5.16
C HIS A 16 5.20 -5.82 -5.17
N LYS A 17 6.43 -5.75 -5.68
CA LYS A 17 7.38 -6.87 -5.64
C LYS A 17 7.87 -7.10 -4.21
N GLU A 18 8.02 -8.37 -3.81
CA GLU A 18 8.44 -8.73 -2.46
C GLU A 18 9.81 -8.16 -2.10
N GLU A 19 10.75 -8.11 -3.05
CA GLU A 19 12.10 -7.56 -2.80
C GLU A 19 12.06 -6.08 -2.37
N CYS A 20 11.01 -5.35 -2.74
CA CYS A 20 10.84 -3.94 -2.41
C CYS A 20 10.32 -3.72 -0.98
N PHE A 21 9.74 -4.75 -0.35
CA PHE A 21 9.10 -4.61 0.96
C PHE A 21 10.10 -4.15 2.04
N TYR A 22 11.21 -4.87 2.17
CA TYR A 22 12.22 -4.56 3.20
C TYR A 22 13.00 -3.27 2.90
N CYS A 23 13.14 -2.89 1.63
CA CYS A 23 13.92 -1.74 1.21
C CYS A 23 13.16 -0.42 1.28
N PHE A 24 11.83 -0.44 1.08
CA PHE A 24 11.05 0.79 0.87
C PHE A 24 9.80 0.89 1.74
N ALA A 25 9.43 -0.14 2.51
CA ALA A 25 8.29 -0.02 3.39
C ALA A 25 8.58 1.05 4.46
N THR A 26 7.65 2.00 4.55
CA THR A 26 7.69 3.12 5.49
C THR A 26 7.78 2.68 6.96
N THR A 27 7.34 1.47 7.29
CA THR A 27 7.52 0.81 8.60
C THR A 27 8.98 0.66 9.03
N TYR A 28 9.92 0.58 8.09
CA TYR A 28 11.35 0.42 8.39
C TYR A 28 12.13 1.74 8.37
N ILE A 29 11.47 2.87 8.08
CA ILE A 29 12.11 4.18 8.00
C ILE A 29 11.84 4.97 9.29
N PRO A 30 12.87 5.24 10.11
CA PRO A 30 12.70 5.99 11.35
C PRO A 30 12.09 7.38 11.11
N GLY A 31 11.13 7.75 11.94
CA GLY A 31 10.49 9.07 11.89
C GLY A 31 9.34 9.19 10.89
N VAL A 32 9.04 8.14 10.10
CA VAL A 32 7.83 8.12 9.27
C VAL A 32 6.64 7.68 10.13
N GLY A 33 5.64 8.55 10.22
CA GLY A 33 4.38 8.24 10.89
C GLY A 33 3.53 7.28 10.07
N ILE A 34 2.98 6.27 10.73
CA ILE A 34 1.94 5.41 10.15
C ILE A 34 0.59 5.99 10.57
N ILE A 35 -0.12 6.59 9.63
CA ILE A 35 -1.46 7.12 9.85
C ILE A 35 -2.45 6.03 9.43
N ASP A 36 -2.87 5.23 10.39
CA ASP A 36 -3.82 4.15 10.12
C ASP A 36 -5.19 4.75 9.69
N GLY A 37 -5.65 4.34 8.52
CA GLY A 37 -6.98 4.68 8.01
C GLY A 37 -7.12 5.92 7.13
N GLU A 38 -6.14 6.82 6.96
CA GLU A 38 -6.28 7.94 6.00
C GLU A 38 -6.36 7.42 4.55
N ILE A 39 -5.49 6.47 4.22
CA ILE A 39 -5.40 5.93 2.86
C ILE A 39 -6.65 5.12 2.51
N LEU A 40 -7.14 4.28 3.44
CA LEU A 40 -8.35 3.48 3.23
C LEU A 40 -9.61 4.33 3.24
N LYS A 41 -9.69 5.38 4.07
CA LYS A 41 -10.83 6.31 4.08
C LYS A 41 -10.88 7.12 2.78
N THR A 42 -9.74 7.59 2.28
CA THR A 42 -9.68 8.35 1.02
C THR A 42 -9.97 7.45 -0.18
N LEU A 43 -9.47 6.20 -0.17
CA LEU A 43 -9.66 5.23 -1.25
C LEU A 43 -10.99 4.48 -1.19
N TRP A 44 -11.82 4.69 -0.16
CA TRP A 44 -13.06 3.93 0.08
C TRP A 44 -13.99 3.90 -1.14
N ALA A 45 -14.17 5.03 -1.82
CA ALA A 45 -15.02 5.12 -3.01
C ALA A 45 -14.53 4.21 -4.16
N VAL A 46 -13.22 4.26 -4.45
CA VAL A 46 -12.57 3.48 -5.52
C VAL A 46 -12.53 1.99 -5.17
N LEU A 47 -12.21 1.68 -3.91
CA LEU A 47 -12.18 0.30 -3.41
C LEU A 47 -13.56 -0.35 -3.47
N ASN A 48 -14.62 0.37 -3.12
CA ASN A 48 -15.99 -0.17 -3.20
C ASN A 48 -16.45 -0.44 -4.64
N GLU A 49 -16.10 0.42 -5.59
CA GLU A 49 -16.39 0.17 -7.01
C GLU A 49 -15.66 -1.06 -7.52
N THR A 50 -14.36 -1.15 -7.23
CA THR A 50 -13.53 -2.28 -7.65
C THR A 50 -13.98 -3.58 -6.98
N SER A 51 -14.32 -3.55 -5.69
CA SER A 51 -14.83 -4.70 -4.93
C SER A 51 -16.13 -5.23 -5.52
N ARG A 52 -17.07 -4.36 -5.92
CA ARG A 52 -18.29 -4.80 -6.62
C ARG A 52 -17.98 -5.52 -7.93
N SER A 53 -17.02 -5.02 -8.71
CA SER A 53 -16.65 -5.64 -10.00
C SER A 53 -15.92 -6.99 -9.85
N THR A 54 -15.27 -7.21 -8.71
CA THR A 54 -14.46 -8.41 -8.43
C THR A 54 -15.15 -9.43 -7.53
N HIS A 55 -16.31 -9.11 -6.93
CA HIS A 55 -17.07 -10.00 -6.03
C HIS A 55 -17.47 -11.35 -6.68
N GLY A 56 -17.52 -11.44 -8.01
CA GLY A 56 -17.76 -12.70 -8.75
C GLY A 56 -16.51 -13.31 -9.38
N ALA A 57 -15.34 -12.70 -9.25
CA ALA A 57 -14.09 -13.17 -9.83
C ALA A 57 -13.40 -14.15 -8.86
N THR A 58 -13.93 -15.37 -8.76
CA THR A 58 -13.18 -16.48 -8.16
C THR A 58 -12.28 -17.09 -9.24
N MET A 59 -11.05 -17.48 -8.87
CA MET A 59 -10.16 -18.20 -9.80
C MET A 59 -10.86 -19.46 -10.33
N ALA A 60 -10.85 -19.66 -11.65
CA ALA A 60 -11.16 -20.96 -12.23
C ALA A 60 -10.08 -21.94 -11.79
N HIS A 61 -10.49 -23.03 -11.12
CA HIS A 61 -9.63 -24.14 -10.71
C HIS A 61 -9.28 -25.02 -11.91
#